data_AF-A0AAP1YEQ0-F1
#
_entry.id   AF-A0AAP1YEQ0-F1
#
_cell.length_a   1.000
_cell.length_b   1.000
_cell.length_c   1.000
_cell.angle_alpha   90.00
_cell.angle_beta   90.00
_cell.angle_gamma   90.00
#
_symmetry.space_group_name_H-M   'P 1'
#
loop_
_entity.id
_entity.type
_entity.pdbx_description
1 polymer ?
#
loop_
_entity_poly.entity_id
_entity_poly.type
_entity_poly.pdbx_seq_one_letter_code
_entity_poly.pdbx_strand_id
1 'polypeptide(L)'
;MKIPFALDGKGRVVDIHDVPPSVEGSFRCAECKQLVMRKQGNVRLWHFAHKAETACTTAFETTLHLLAKQILVESDTLRAPALVCQLHEQPSRADITLCVEHTLRWDVAGETEVWVDGIRPDFRGVCQGKVIFVEVTVTHEPDLLKLEALKRLQTPALEIDLSAAPRAVTVPEARRLVIDAIENKRWLFYPGETEAKAQLTALRNQRDAAAYAALDEVYREERRLDVALNAARADAIADRLMKIEKNNARFRSATPAEKLAFLTAKLGTPVTAWPAILGHNVRGASAIKVSTRIWQADVFRRHILRQRARNPHQSVTVEEVADWLIERNDIALSESTSVRVAVWDFLSVLERADYLRRRVRQEFEILRDVLGDETQVPSQEAKARTLETVTHGYCWARAAADVSQFWSAVRKTGVHVAPSDATTLLRAWQEPRHRISNEAVYAQSVATRLRIPVEKAVELLAAAGVFVRAVV
;
A
#
# COMPACT_ATOMS: atom_id res chain seq x y z
N MET A 1 43.33 39.51 -34.19
CA MET A 1 43.38 38.34 -33.27
C MET A 1 44.78 38.21 -32.66
N LYS A 2 44.89 37.82 -31.39
CA LYS A 2 46.17 37.58 -30.68
C LYS A 2 46.35 36.06 -30.54
N ILE A 3 47.52 35.53 -30.90
CA ILE A 3 47.84 34.11 -30.77
C ILE A 3 49.22 33.95 -30.08
N PRO A 4 49.38 33.00 -29.14
CA PRO A 4 50.65 32.79 -28.43
C PRO A 4 51.71 32.09 -29.29
N PHE A 5 51.29 31.36 -30.33
CA PHE A 5 52.14 30.53 -31.17
C PHE A 5 52.11 30.97 -32.64
N ALA A 6 53.18 30.68 -33.38
CA ALA A 6 53.26 30.85 -34.82
C ALA A 6 54.18 29.80 -35.46
N LEU A 7 54.12 29.68 -36.79
CA LEU A 7 55.05 28.87 -37.57
C LEU A 7 56.33 29.66 -37.87
N ASP A 8 57.49 29.05 -37.65
CA ASP A 8 58.78 29.62 -38.04
C ASP A 8 59.09 29.42 -39.55
N GLY A 9 60.28 29.83 -39.97
CA GLY A 9 60.74 29.67 -41.36
C GLY A 9 60.84 28.22 -41.83
N LYS A 10 60.93 27.26 -40.91
CA LYS A 10 61.01 25.81 -41.17
C LYS A 10 59.65 25.11 -41.00
N GLY A 11 58.60 25.85 -40.68
CA GLY A 11 57.26 25.30 -40.44
C GLY A 11 57.07 24.67 -39.07
N ARG A 12 57.98 24.89 -38.11
CA ARG A 12 57.81 24.46 -36.72
C ARG A 12 56.97 25.46 -35.94
N VAL A 13 56.13 24.96 -35.03
CA VAL A 13 55.42 25.81 -34.09
C VAL A 13 56.38 26.28 -33.01
N VAL A 14 56.40 27.60 -32.79
CA VAL A 14 57.22 28.26 -31.77
C VAL A 14 56.38 29.11 -30.84
N ASP A 15 56.78 29.17 -29.57
CA ASP A 15 56.24 30.09 -28.56
C ASP A 15 56.78 31.50 -28.79
N ILE A 16 55.95 32.52 -28.58
CA ILE A 16 56.41 33.91 -28.56
C ILE A 16 57.47 34.17 -27.48
N HIS A 17 57.49 33.38 -26.41
CA HIS A 17 58.49 33.43 -25.34
C HIS A 17 59.82 32.78 -25.74
N ASP A 18 59.80 31.84 -26.69
CA ASP A 18 60.99 31.14 -27.19
C ASP A 18 61.68 31.87 -28.35
N VAL A 19 61.13 33.02 -28.79
CA VAL A 19 61.71 33.85 -29.85
C VAL A 19 62.43 35.06 -29.22
N PRO A 20 63.78 35.04 -29.15
CA PRO A 20 64.54 36.17 -28.63
C PRO A 20 64.32 37.43 -29.50
N PRO A 21 64.38 38.64 -28.89
CA PRO A 21 64.29 39.89 -29.65
C PRO A 21 65.34 40.03 -30.76
N SER A 22 66.50 39.39 -30.58
CA SER A 22 67.63 39.39 -31.52
C SER A 22 67.44 38.50 -32.76
N VAL A 23 66.45 37.61 -32.78
CA VAL A 23 66.20 36.71 -33.92
C VAL A 23 65.27 37.42 -34.89
N GLU A 24 65.74 37.82 -36.06
CA GLU A 24 64.86 38.25 -37.17
C GLU A 24 64.30 37.02 -37.88
N GLY A 25 62.97 36.96 -38.03
CA GLY A 25 62.30 35.81 -38.62
C GLY A 25 60.94 36.16 -39.22
N SER A 26 60.58 35.49 -40.30
CA SER A 26 59.26 35.56 -40.92
C SER A 26 58.33 34.51 -40.29
N PHE A 27 57.56 34.93 -39.29
CA PHE A 27 56.58 34.08 -38.63
C PHE A 27 55.27 34.06 -39.41
N ARG A 28 54.64 32.89 -39.51
CA ARG A 28 53.38 32.70 -40.24
C ARG A 28 52.29 32.15 -39.34
N CYS A 29 51.06 32.58 -39.58
CA CYS A 29 49.88 31.97 -38.96
C CYS A 29 49.71 30.53 -39.46
N ALA A 30 49.41 29.59 -38.57
CA ALA A 30 49.18 28.19 -38.95
C ALA A 30 47.92 28.00 -39.81
N GLU A 31 46.91 28.86 -39.63
CA GLU A 31 45.63 28.79 -40.33
C GLU A 31 45.72 29.43 -41.72
N CYS A 32 45.84 30.76 -41.78
CA CYS A 32 45.78 31.50 -43.05
C CYS A 32 47.13 31.58 -43.80
N LYS A 33 48.21 31.04 -43.21
CA LYS A 33 49.59 31.06 -43.72
C LYS A 33 50.20 32.47 -43.93
N GLN A 34 49.47 33.54 -43.60
CA GLN A 34 49.94 34.93 -43.71
C GLN A 34 51.00 35.25 -42.65
N LEU A 35 51.84 36.25 -42.96
CA LEU A 35 52.84 36.76 -42.02
C LEU A 35 52.18 37.38 -40.79
N VAL A 36 52.71 37.06 -39.61
CA VAL A 36 52.29 37.62 -38.34
C VAL A 36 53.43 38.40 -37.70
N MET A 37 53.09 39.51 -37.06
CA MET A 37 54.04 40.35 -36.33
C MET A 37 54.12 39.90 -34.88
N ARG A 38 55.33 39.67 -34.38
CA ARG A 38 55.57 39.55 -32.95
C ARG A 38 55.24 40.87 -32.24
N LYS A 39 54.58 40.77 -31.10
CA LYS A 39 54.29 41.87 -30.18
C LYS A 39 54.88 41.51 -28.82
N GLN A 40 56.12 41.92 -28.60
CA GLN A 40 56.85 41.76 -27.34
C GLN A 40 57.04 43.15 -26.70
N GLY A 41 56.81 43.27 -25.40
CA GLY A 41 56.93 44.54 -24.68
C GLY A 41 56.52 44.43 -23.20
N ASN A 42 56.62 45.53 -22.45
CA ASN A 42 56.49 45.51 -20.99
C ASN A 42 55.04 45.69 -20.47
N VAL A 43 54.07 45.93 -21.36
CA VAL A 43 52.71 46.36 -20.96
C VAL A 43 51.64 45.31 -21.26
N ARG A 44 51.81 44.52 -22.32
CA ARG A 44 50.83 43.51 -22.76
C ARG A 44 51.51 42.16 -22.84
N LEU A 45 50.75 41.09 -22.55
CA LEU A 45 51.20 39.71 -22.80
C LEU A 45 51.74 39.58 -24.22
N TRP A 46 52.87 38.91 -24.34
CA TRP A 46 53.53 38.71 -25.62
C TRP A 46 52.65 37.83 -26.51
N HIS A 47 52.54 38.19 -27.79
CA HIS A 47 51.74 37.44 -28.75
C HIS A 47 52.19 37.71 -30.19
N PHE A 48 51.76 36.86 -31.11
CA PHE A 48 51.75 37.17 -32.53
C PHE A 48 50.41 37.82 -32.94
N ALA A 49 50.48 38.77 -33.87
CA ALA A 49 49.33 39.52 -34.35
C ALA A 49 49.33 39.62 -35.88
N HIS A 50 48.16 39.41 -36.48
CA HIS A 50 47.92 39.70 -37.90
C HIS A 50 47.93 41.21 -38.16
N LYS A 51 48.08 41.62 -39.43
CA LYS A 51 47.72 42.97 -39.86
C LYS A 51 46.21 43.20 -39.67
N ALA A 52 45.80 44.46 -39.50
CA ALA A 52 44.48 44.84 -39.01
C ALA A 52 43.28 44.33 -39.86
N GLU A 53 43.52 43.88 -41.09
CA GLU A 53 42.49 43.53 -42.08
C GLU A 53 42.28 42.01 -42.27
N THR A 54 42.97 41.14 -41.51
CA THR A 54 42.85 39.68 -41.67
C THR A 54 41.77 39.09 -40.75
N ALA A 55 40.69 38.58 -41.33
CA ALA A 55 39.68 37.77 -40.63
C ALA A 55 40.15 36.31 -40.51
N CYS A 56 40.94 36.02 -39.48
CA CYS A 56 41.40 34.67 -39.15
C CYS A 56 40.96 34.37 -37.72
N THR A 57 39.92 33.55 -37.55
CA THR A 57 39.20 33.33 -36.28
C THR A 57 39.59 32.04 -35.57
N THR A 58 40.07 31.03 -36.29
CA THR A 58 40.46 29.70 -35.80
C THR A 58 41.98 29.55 -35.62
N ALA A 59 42.72 30.66 -35.71
CA ALA A 59 44.19 30.64 -35.70
C ALA A 59 44.77 30.02 -34.42
N PHE A 60 44.13 30.22 -33.27
CA PHE A 60 44.61 29.68 -32.01
C PHE A 60 44.43 28.16 -31.99
N GLU A 61 43.24 27.70 -32.34
CA GLU A 61 42.80 26.32 -32.34
C GLU A 61 43.67 25.49 -33.28
N THR A 62 43.85 25.94 -34.53
CA THR A 62 44.71 25.28 -35.52
C THR A 62 46.17 25.23 -35.06
N THR A 63 46.69 26.32 -34.46
CA THR A 63 48.09 26.32 -34.00
C THR A 63 48.30 25.44 -32.77
N LEU A 64 47.34 25.39 -31.85
CA LEU A 64 47.40 24.51 -30.68
C LEU A 64 47.32 23.03 -31.08
N HIS A 65 46.48 22.70 -32.06
CA HIS A 65 46.41 21.35 -32.64
C HIS A 65 47.75 20.91 -33.24
N LEU A 66 48.38 21.78 -34.03
CA LEU A 66 49.71 21.52 -34.59
C LEU A 66 50.81 21.44 -33.52
N LEU A 67 50.74 22.30 -32.49
CA LEU A 67 51.69 22.24 -31.37
C LEU A 67 51.60 20.90 -30.64
N ALA A 68 50.39 20.40 -30.39
CA ALA A 68 50.19 19.11 -29.74
C ALA A 68 50.78 17.96 -30.58
N LYS A 69 50.54 17.96 -31.90
CA LYS A 69 51.15 17.01 -32.83
C LYS A 69 52.68 17.06 -32.81
N GLN A 70 53.25 18.26 -32.83
CA GLN A 70 54.69 18.45 -32.74
C GLN A 70 55.24 17.90 -31.41
N ILE A 71 54.58 18.18 -30.29
CA ILE A 71 54.96 17.66 -28.97
C ILE A 71 54.92 16.12 -28.96
N LEU A 72 53.90 15.49 -29.57
CA LEU A 72 53.79 14.04 -29.65
C LEU A 72 54.93 13.41 -30.45
N VAL A 73 55.34 14.01 -31.58
CA VAL A 73 56.48 13.54 -32.40
C VAL A 73 57.81 13.75 -31.68
N GLU A 74 57.96 14.86 -30.95
CA GLU A 74 59.18 15.19 -30.20
C GLU A 74 59.32 14.40 -28.90
N SER A 75 58.27 13.69 -28.45
CA SER A 75 58.28 12.95 -27.18
C SER A 75 58.32 11.44 -27.43
N ASP A 76 59.07 10.72 -26.60
CA ASP A 76 59.17 9.25 -26.62
C ASP A 76 58.14 8.56 -25.71
N THR A 77 57.36 9.34 -24.95
CA THR A 77 56.35 8.82 -24.02
C THR A 77 55.03 9.58 -24.07
N LEU A 78 53.96 8.93 -23.61
CA LEU A 78 52.63 9.50 -23.43
C LEU A 78 51.92 8.80 -22.27
N ARG A 79 51.46 9.55 -21.26
CA ARG A 79 50.67 8.97 -20.17
C ARG A 79 49.23 8.73 -20.63
N ALA A 80 48.71 7.54 -20.36
CA ALA A 80 47.38 7.09 -20.77
C ALA A 80 46.48 6.75 -19.57
N PRO A 81 45.18 7.10 -19.62
CA PRO A 81 44.22 6.81 -18.55
C PRO A 81 43.91 5.31 -18.45
N ALA A 82 43.41 4.91 -17.27
CA ALA A 82 42.77 3.61 -17.12
C ALA A 82 41.46 3.54 -17.93
N LEU A 83 41.08 2.34 -18.35
CA LEU A 83 39.77 2.05 -18.94
C LEU A 83 39.13 0.88 -18.18
N VAL A 84 38.03 1.16 -17.50
CA VAL A 84 37.27 0.19 -16.71
C VAL A 84 35.84 0.14 -17.24
N CYS A 85 35.40 -1.03 -17.69
CA CYS A 85 33.99 -1.28 -17.98
C CYS A 85 33.29 -1.67 -16.68
N GLN A 86 32.29 -0.89 -16.28
CA GLN A 86 31.58 -1.06 -15.02
C GLN A 86 30.19 -1.62 -15.22
N LEU A 87 29.74 -2.44 -14.27
CA LEU A 87 28.37 -2.96 -14.25
C LEU A 87 27.36 -1.94 -13.67
N HIS A 88 27.84 -1.12 -12.73
CA HIS A 88 27.06 -0.17 -11.96
C HIS A 88 27.81 1.16 -11.86
N GLU A 89 27.13 2.24 -11.46
CA GLU A 89 27.76 3.55 -11.24
C GLU A 89 28.82 3.52 -10.13
N GLN A 90 28.69 2.57 -9.20
CA GLN A 90 29.70 2.35 -8.16
C GLN A 90 30.63 1.18 -8.54
N PRO A 91 31.93 1.28 -8.19
CA PRO A 91 32.89 0.22 -8.43
C PRO A 91 32.44 -1.12 -7.84
N SER A 92 32.59 -2.18 -8.63
CA SER A 92 32.20 -3.53 -8.24
C SER A 92 33.32 -4.53 -8.51
N ARG A 93 33.31 -5.67 -7.80
CA ARG A 93 34.24 -6.78 -8.09
C ARG A 93 34.04 -7.39 -9.47
N ALA A 94 32.90 -7.12 -10.12
CA ALA A 94 32.61 -7.61 -11.45
C ALA A 94 33.15 -6.69 -12.56
N ASP A 95 33.64 -5.50 -12.22
CA ASP A 95 34.15 -4.54 -13.20
C ASP A 95 35.35 -5.12 -13.96
N ILE A 96 35.43 -4.83 -15.26
CA ILE A 96 36.46 -5.34 -16.15
C ILE A 96 37.42 -4.22 -16.49
N THR A 97 38.67 -4.34 -16.03
CA THR A 97 39.73 -3.38 -16.38
C THR A 97 40.39 -3.81 -17.68
N LEU A 98 40.21 -3.01 -18.74
CA LEU A 98 40.80 -3.24 -20.06
C LEU A 98 42.19 -2.63 -20.18
N CYS A 99 42.40 -1.51 -19.49
CA CYS A 99 43.64 -0.77 -19.46
C CYS A 99 43.85 -0.22 -18.06
N VAL A 100 45.01 -0.47 -17.46
CA VAL A 100 45.43 0.25 -16.26
C VAL A 100 46.05 1.58 -16.68
N GLU A 101 46.00 2.57 -15.81
CA GLU A 101 46.74 3.81 -16.03
C GLU A 101 48.24 3.48 -16.16
N HIS A 102 48.89 3.96 -17.22
CA HIS A 102 50.31 3.71 -17.44
C HIS A 102 50.93 4.72 -18.41
N THR A 103 52.26 4.71 -18.50
CA THR A 103 53.01 5.49 -19.47
C THR A 103 53.33 4.64 -20.68
N LEU A 104 52.83 5.03 -21.84
CA LEU A 104 53.24 4.50 -23.14
C LEU A 104 54.65 5.00 -23.46
N ARG A 105 55.51 4.10 -23.95
CA ARG A 105 56.84 4.44 -24.45
C ARG A 105 56.94 3.95 -25.89
N TRP A 106 57.22 4.86 -26.82
CA TRP A 106 57.23 4.53 -28.23
C TRP A 106 58.47 3.72 -28.59
N ASP A 107 58.28 2.66 -29.37
CA ASP A 107 59.35 1.79 -29.85
C ASP A 107 60.28 2.55 -30.81
N VAL A 108 59.69 3.46 -31.60
CA VAL A 108 60.35 4.39 -32.52
C VAL A 108 59.64 5.74 -32.51
N ALA A 109 60.24 6.78 -33.08
CA ALA A 109 59.59 8.07 -33.24
C ALA A 109 58.25 7.91 -33.98
N GLY A 110 57.18 8.46 -33.40
CA GLY A 110 55.85 8.38 -33.99
C GLY A 110 55.66 9.33 -35.17
N GLU A 111 54.56 9.13 -35.89
CA GLU A 111 54.29 9.83 -37.14
C GLU A 111 52.95 10.58 -37.04
N THR A 112 52.90 11.79 -37.58
CA THR A 112 51.66 12.56 -37.71
C THR A 112 51.11 12.42 -39.11
N GLU A 113 49.78 12.60 -39.27
CA GLU A 113 49.19 12.86 -40.58
C GLU A 113 49.28 11.69 -41.60
N VAL A 114 49.48 10.46 -41.10
CA VAL A 114 49.56 9.22 -41.90
C VAL A 114 48.17 8.73 -42.26
N TRP A 115 47.95 8.36 -43.53
CA TRP A 115 46.72 7.70 -43.95
C TRP A 115 46.79 6.20 -43.67
N VAL A 116 45.82 5.69 -42.93
CA VAL A 116 45.67 4.27 -42.60
C VAL A 116 44.23 3.84 -42.85
N ASP A 117 44.01 2.99 -43.86
CA ASP A 117 42.72 2.32 -44.13
C ASP A 117 41.48 3.21 -44.02
N GLY A 118 41.55 4.38 -44.66
CA GLY A 118 40.44 5.33 -44.76
C GLY A 118 40.34 6.34 -43.62
N ILE A 119 41.26 6.32 -42.65
CA ILE A 119 41.38 7.37 -41.63
C ILE A 119 42.76 8.03 -41.64
N ARG A 120 42.81 9.22 -41.07
CA ARG A 120 44.03 9.96 -40.81
C ARG A 120 44.07 10.34 -39.33
N PRO A 121 44.72 9.53 -38.47
CA PRO A 121 44.93 9.91 -37.09
C PRO A 121 45.84 11.14 -37.00
N ASP A 122 45.66 11.93 -35.94
CA ASP A 122 46.54 13.08 -35.69
C ASP A 122 47.96 12.63 -35.37
N PHE A 123 48.11 11.51 -34.67
CA PHE A 123 49.38 10.86 -34.41
C PHE A 123 49.23 9.33 -34.36
N ARG A 124 50.26 8.64 -34.86
CA ARG A 124 50.39 7.19 -34.85
C ARG A 124 51.69 6.81 -34.14
N GLY A 125 51.55 6.11 -33.02
CA GLY A 125 52.66 5.54 -32.26
C GLY A 125 52.68 4.01 -32.32
N VAL A 126 53.82 3.41 -32.04
CA VAL A 126 53.96 1.97 -31.82
C VAL A 126 54.56 1.77 -30.43
N CYS A 127 53.90 0.97 -29.59
CA CYS A 127 54.34 0.66 -28.23
C CYS A 127 54.27 -0.87 -28.05
N GLN A 128 55.40 -1.50 -27.74
CA GLN A 128 55.49 -2.96 -27.58
C GLN A 128 54.95 -3.71 -28.81
N GLY A 129 55.27 -3.23 -30.01
CA GLY A 129 54.82 -3.78 -31.29
C GLY A 129 53.35 -3.54 -31.63
N LYS A 130 52.59 -2.81 -30.80
CA LYS A 130 51.18 -2.49 -31.03
C LYS A 130 51.01 -1.05 -31.48
N VAL A 131 50.23 -0.85 -32.54
CA VAL A 131 49.88 0.49 -33.03
C VAL A 131 48.88 1.13 -32.06
N ILE A 132 49.09 2.42 -31.77
CA ILE A 132 48.17 3.26 -31.00
C ILE A 132 47.94 4.53 -31.80
N PHE A 133 46.68 4.91 -31.97
CA PHE A 133 46.29 6.18 -32.56
C PHE A 133 46.02 7.21 -31.47
N VAL A 134 46.36 8.46 -31.76
CA VAL A 134 46.05 9.59 -30.91
C VAL A 134 45.31 10.64 -31.75
N GLU A 135 44.20 11.12 -31.20
CA GLU A 135 43.41 12.22 -31.72
C GLU A 135 43.54 13.43 -30.80
N VAL A 136 43.73 14.62 -31.37
CA VAL A 136 43.80 15.86 -30.59
C VAL A 136 42.56 16.68 -30.88
N THR A 137 41.76 16.93 -29.84
CA THR A 137 40.56 17.75 -29.93
C THR A 137 40.85 19.14 -29.38
N VAL A 138 40.47 20.18 -30.13
CA VAL A 138 40.53 21.58 -29.64
C VAL A 138 39.16 22.24 -29.73
N THR A 139 38.46 22.03 -30.85
CA THR A 139 37.10 22.55 -31.04
C THR A 139 36.13 21.55 -31.65
N HIS A 140 36.63 20.62 -32.46
CA HIS A 140 35.81 19.62 -33.12
C HIS A 140 36.20 18.26 -32.57
N GLU A 141 35.24 17.59 -31.92
CA GLU A 141 35.39 16.19 -31.56
C GLU A 141 35.51 15.32 -32.83
N PRO A 142 36.13 14.13 -32.74
CA PRO A 142 36.14 13.17 -33.83
C PRO A 142 34.71 12.82 -34.28
N ASP A 143 34.46 12.88 -35.59
CA ASP A 143 33.14 12.56 -36.12
C ASP A 143 32.80 11.06 -36.04
N LEU A 144 31.53 10.73 -36.23
CA LEU A 144 31.05 9.35 -36.13
C LEU A 144 31.73 8.42 -37.14
N LEU A 145 32.02 8.90 -38.36
CA LEU A 145 32.68 8.10 -39.40
C LEU A 145 34.10 7.71 -38.99
N LYS A 146 34.83 8.63 -38.36
CA LYS A 146 36.16 8.38 -37.81
C LYS A 146 36.10 7.38 -36.66
N LEU A 147 35.15 7.54 -35.74
CA LEU A 147 34.95 6.60 -34.62
C LEU A 147 34.59 5.19 -35.09
N GLU A 148 33.74 5.05 -36.11
CA GLU A 148 33.40 3.76 -36.73
C GLU A 148 34.60 3.10 -37.39
N ALA A 149 35.44 3.89 -38.08
CA ALA A 149 36.65 3.36 -38.69
C ALA A 149 37.71 2.94 -37.66
N LEU A 150 37.88 3.70 -36.57
CA LEU A 150 38.73 3.29 -35.44
C LEU A 150 38.28 1.96 -34.83
N LYS A 151 36.96 1.78 -34.64
CA LYS A 151 36.36 0.51 -34.21
C LYS A 151 36.64 -0.63 -35.19
N ARG A 152 36.47 -0.40 -36.49
CA ARG A 152 36.72 -1.41 -37.53
C ARG A 152 38.18 -1.88 -37.53
N LEU A 153 39.13 -0.98 -37.32
CA LEU A 153 40.56 -1.30 -37.31
C LEU A 153 41.00 -2.06 -36.05
N GLN A 154 40.18 -2.10 -35.00
CA GLN A 154 40.52 -2.72 -33.72
C GLN A 154 41.84 -2.18 -33.14
N THR A 155 42.14 -0.90 -33.38
CA THR A 155 43.37 -0.24 -32.93
C THR A 155 43.05 0.71 -31.78
N PRO A 156 43.71 0.60 -30.61
CA PRO A 156 43.51 1.54 -29.50
C PRO A 156 43.67 2.98 -29.95
N ALA A 157 42.69 3.82 -29.60
CA ALA A 157 42.64 5.21 -30.01
C ALA A 157 42.42 6.10 -28.78
N LEU A 158 43.39 6.95 -28.48
CA LEU A 158 43.36 7.87 -27.36
C LEU A 158 43.03 9.27 -27.83
N GLU A 159 42.07 9.93 -27.21
CA GLU A 159 41.84 11.36 -27.38
C GLU A 159 42.62 12.14 -26.33
N ILE A 160 43.20 13.25 -26.77
CA ILE A 160 43.72 14.33 -25.93
C ILE A 160 42.84 15.54 -26.20
N ASP A 161 42.00 15.91 -25.24
CA ASP A 161 41.14 17.08 -25.30
C ASP A 161 41.90 18.32 -24.79
N LEU A 162 42.04 19.32 -25.64
CA LEU A 162 42.65 20.61 -25.36
C LEU A 162 41.64 21.75 -25.51
N SER A 163 40.34 21.46 -25.61
CA SER A 163 39.28 22.46 -25.74
C SER A 163 39.20 23.42 -24.54
N ALA A 164 39.59 22.95 -23.35
CA ALA A 164 39.67 23.76 -22.14
C ALA A 164 41.00 24.52 -21.98
N ALA A 165 41.94 24.41 -22.93
CA ALA A 165 43.24 25.08 -22.82
C ALA A 165 43.07 26.62 -22.90
N PRO A 166 43.69 27.38 -21.98
CA PRO A 166 43.57 28.83 -21.99
C PRO A 166 44.28 29.42 -23.23
N ARG A 167 43.77 30.53 -23.76
CA ARG A 167 44.39 31.22 -24.92
C ARG A 167 45.82 31.73 -24.69
N ALA A 168 46.24 31.83 -23.43
CA ALA A 168 47.58 32.22 -23.03
C ALA A 168 48.47 31.02 -22.64
N VAL A 169 48.05 29.79 -22.98
CA VAL A 169 48.83 28.58 -22.73
C VAL A 169 50.23 28.71 -23.33
N THR A 170 51.24 28.30 -22.57
CA THR A 170 52.65 28.26 -22.97
C THR A 170 53.04 26.88 -23.50
N VAL A 171 54.15 26.77 -24.22
CA VAL A 171 54.65 25.45 -24.68
C VAL A 171 54.86 24.44 -23.53
N PRO A 172 55.46 24.79 -22.37
CA PRO A 172 55.58 23.86 -21.25
C PRO A 172 54.22 23.38 -20.69
N GLU A 173 53.23 24.27 -20.61
CA GLU A 173 51.88 23.90 -20.16
C GLU A 173 51.17 23.01 -21.18
N ALA A 174 51.27 23.32 -22.47
CA ALA A 174 50.75 22.47 -23.54
C ALA A 174 51.42 21.09 -23.52
N ARG A 175 52.74 21.02 -23.30
CA ARG A 175 53.46 19.75 -23.16
C ARG A 175 52.94 18.93 -21.99
N ARG A 176 52.72 19.55 -20.83
CA ARG A 176 52.12 18.87 -19.67
C ARG A 176 50.74 18.31 -19.98
N LEU A 177 49.87 19.09 -20.65
CA LEU A 177 48.52 18.66 -21.02
C LEU A 177 48.52 17.52 -22.05
N VAL A 178 49.47 17.53 -22.99
CA VAL A 178 49.58 16.51 -24.04
C VAL A 178 50.22 15.23 -23.50
N ILE A 179 51.30 15.33 -22.73
CA ILE A 179 52.12 14.18 -22.34
C ILE A 179 51.75 13.62 -20.97
N ASP A 180 51.63 14.47 -19.94
CA ASP A 180 51.62 14.04 -18.53
C ASP A 180 50.24 14.01 -17.88
N ALA A 181 49.36 14.94 -18.25
CA ALA A 181 48.01 15.07 -17.72
C ALA A 181 47.16 13.86 -18.15
N ILE A 182 46.20 13.46 -17.32
CA ILE A 182 45.29 12.33 -17.61
C ILE A 182 43.84 12.81 -17.70
N GLU A 183 43.55 13.90 -17.01
CA GLU A 183 42.21 14.42 -16.75
C GLU A 183 41.51 14.84 -18.06
N ASN A 184 42.30 15.17 -19.08
CA ASN A 184 41.87 15.57 -20.40
C ASN A 184 42.05 14.47 -21.46
N LYS A 185 42.26 13.22 -21.04
CA LYS A 185 42.48 12.08 -21.94
C LYS A 185 41.43 11.01 -21.74
N ARG A 186 40.95 10.44 -22.84
CA ARG A 186 40.06 9.27 -22.80
C ARG A 186 40.34 8.34 -23.97
N TRP A 187 40.12 7.05 -23.78
CA TRP A 187 40.12 6.11 -24.90
C TRP A 187 38.84 6.29 -25.70
N LEU A 188 38.96 6.67 -26.97
CA LEU A 188 37.85 6.70 -27.94
C LEU A 188 37.44 5.28 -28.34
N PHE A 189 38.42 4.39 -28.37
CA PHE A 189 38.24 2.98 -28.61
C PHE A 189 39.38 2.19 -27.98
N TYR A 190 39.05 1.03 -27.42
CA TYR A 190 40.03 0.06 -26.94
C TYR A 190 39.58 -1.37 -27.27
N PRO A 191 40.46 -2.23 -27.81
CA PRO A 191 40.11 -3.62 -28.13
C PRO A 191 39.59 -4.38 -26.90
N GLY A 192 38.51 -5.14 -27.05
CA GLY A 192 37.87 -5.88 -25.95
C GLY A 192 36.76 -5.13 -25.22
N GLU A 193 36.52 -3.85 -25.55
CA GLU A 193 35.47 -3.05 -24.89
C GLU A 193 34.05 -3.60 -25.13
N THR A 194 33.77 -4.01 -26.37
CA THR A 194 32.47 -4.61 -26.73
C THR A 194 32.24 -5.93 -26.00
N GLU A 195 33.26 -6.78 -25.94
CA GLU A 195 33.25 -8.07 -25.27
C GLU A 195 33.08 -7.91 -23.77
N ALA A 196 33.81 -6.98 -23.14
CA ALA A 196 33.67 -6.67 -21.72
C ALA A 196 32.26 -6.17 -21.39
N LYS A 197 31.72 -5.24 -22.19
CA LYS A 197 30.33 -4.75 -22.04
C LYS A 197 29.31 -5.88 -22.20
N ALA A 198 29.52 -6.78 -23.16
CA ALA A 198 28.65 -7.94 -23.37
C ALA A 198 28.69 -8.92 -22.20
N GLN A 199 29.87 -9.21 -21.65
CA GLN A 199 30.04 -10.07 -20.47
C GLN A 199 29.33 -9.49 -19.25
N LEU A 200 29.51 -8.20 -18.99
CA LEU A 200 28.82 -7.50 -17.90
C LEU A 200 27.29 -7.52 -18.08
N THR A 201 26.82 -7.30 -19.31
CA THR A 201 25.39 -7.37 -19.62
C THR A 201 24.83 -8.78 -19.39
N ALA A 202 25.55 -9.83 -19.79
CA ALA A 202 25.16 -11.21 -19.56
C ALA A 202 25.07 -11.54 -18.06
N LEU A 203 26.06 -11.08 -17.27
CA LEU A 203 26.05 -11.22 -15.81
C LEU A 203 24.83 -10.53 -15.17
N ARG A 204 24.49 -9.31 -15.64
CA ARG A 204 23.27 -8.61 -15.18
C ARG A 204 22.03 -9.42 -15.47
N ASN A 205 21.86 -9.85 -16.72
CA ASN A 205 20.69 -10.60 -17.15
C ASN A 205 20.55 -11.92 -16.38
N GLN A 206 21.65 -12.61 -16.09
CA GLN A 206 21.64 -13.83 -15.29
C GLN A 206 21.18 -13.56 -13.84
N ARG A 207 21.66 -12.48 -13.22
CA ARG A 207 21.25 -12.09 -11.86
C ARG A 207 19.77 -11.73 -11.82
N ASP A 208 19.31 -10.94 -12.79
CA ASP A 208 17.92 -10.53 -12.88
C ASP A 208 17.01 -11.76 -13.09
N ALA A 209 17.37 -12.66 -14.01
CA ALA A 209 16.64 -13.90 -14.25
C ALA A 209 16.54 -14.78 -12.98
N ALA A 210 17.62 -14.91 -12.22
CA ALA A 210 17.62 -15.65 -10.96
C ALA A 210 16.71 -14.99 -9.91
N ALA A 211 16.71 -13.66 -9.83
CA ALA A 211 15.83 -12.91 -8.93
C ALA A 211 14.35 -13.08 -9.31
N TYR A 212 14.01 -12.98 -10.59
CA TYR A 212 12.66 -13.22 -11.09
C TYR A 212 12.19 -14.67 -10.84
N ALA A 213 13.05 -15.66 -11.07
CA ALA A 213 12.72 -17.06 -10.81
C ALA A 213 12.44 -17.33 -9.32
N ALA A 214 13.25 -16.75 -8.42
CA ALA A 214 13.02 -16.86 -6.98
C ALA A 214 11.69 -16.22 -6.56
N LEU A 215 11.35 -15.06 -7.13
CA LEU A 215 10.08 -14.38 -6.87
C LEU A 215 8.87 -15.19 -7.38
N ASP A 216 8.95 -15.78 -8.57
CA ASP A 216 7.87 -16.60 -9.12
C ASP A 216 7.60 -17.85 -8.25
N GLU A 217 8.64 -18.44 -7.66
CA GLU A 217 8.47 -19.58 -6.74
C GLU A 217 7.71 -19.19 -5.46
N VAL A 218 7.99 -18.00 -4.89
CA VAL A 218 7.21 -17.47 -3.76
C VAL A 218 5.74 -17.31 -4.13
N TYR A 219 5.45 -16.70 -5.29
CA TYR A 219 4.06 -16.52 -5.75
C TYR A 219 3.34 -17.84 -6.09
N ARG A 220 4.07 -18.88 -6.52
CA ARG A 220 3.48 -20.21 -6.71
C ARG A 220 3.08 -20.83 -5.38
N GLU A 221 3.92 -20.73 -4.37
CA GLU A 221 3.63 -21.29 -3.05
C GLU A 221 2.49 -20.53 -2.35
N GLU A 222 2.45 -19.20 -2.43
CA GLU A 222 1.32 -18.40 -1.92
C GLU A 222 -0.01 -18.81 -2.58
N ARG A 223 -0.05 -18.93 -3.91
CA ARG A 223 -1.24 -19.41 -4.62
C ARG A 223 -1.65 -20.81 -4.19
N ARG A 224 -0.69 -21.71 -3.97
CA ARG A 224 -0.95 -23.07 -3.50
C ARG A 224 -1.58 -23.07 -2.11
N LEU A 225 -1.06 -22.26 -1.19
CA LEU A 225 -1.60 -22.12 0.16
C LEU A 225 -3.01 -21.51 0.15
N ASP A 226 -3.27 -20.51 -0.69
CA ASP A 226 -4.60 -19.91 -0.84
C ASP A 226 -5.62 -20.90 -1.38
N VAL A 227 -5.25 -21.69 -2.40
CA VAL A 227 -6.11 -22.75 -2.94
C VAL A 227 -6.40 -23.79 -1.86
N ALA A 228 -5.40 -24.21 -1.10
CA ALA A 228 -5.58 -25.19 -0.01
C ALA A 228 -6.47 -24.65 1.11
N LEU A 229 -6.30 -23.39 1.52
CA LEU A 229 -7.12 -22.75 2.55
C LEU A 229 -8.58 -22.62 2.11
N ASN A 230 -8.81 -22.23 0.85
CA ASN A 230 -10.15 -22.11 0.30
C ASN A 230 -10.84 -23.47 0.17
N ALA A 231 -10.12 -24.52 -0.23
CA ALA A 231 -10.62 -25.88 -0.24
C ALA A 231 -11.00 -26.35 1.18
N ALA A 232 -10.12 -26.16 2.17
CA ALA A 232 -10.40 -26.53 3.56
C ALA A 232 -11.61 -25.78 4.15
N ARG A 233 -11.81 -24.51 3.78
CA ARG A 233 -13.01 -23.73 4.16
C ARG A 233 -14.27 -24.29 3.51
N ALA A 234 -14.21 -24.65 2.22
CA ALA A 234 -15.34 -25.25 1.52
C ALA A 234 -15.72 -26.60 2.14
N ASP A 235 -14.74 -27.45 2.44
CA ASP A 235 -14.95 -28.74 3.12
C ASP A 235 -15.59 -28.55 4.50
N ALA A 236 -15.10 -27.59 5.29
CA ALA A 236 -15.68 -27.29 6.60
C ALA A 236 -17.14 -26.80 6.53
N ILE A 237 -17.49 -26.01 5.51
CA ILE A 237 -18.87 -25.58 5.25
C ILE A 237 -19.73 -26.78 4.85
N ALA A 238 -19.25 -27.62 3.92
CA ALA A 238 -19.94 -28.82 3.46
C ALA A 238 -20.22 -29.79 4.63
N ASP A 239 -19.22 -30.04 5.47
CA ASP A 239 -19.34 -30.86 6.69
C ASP A 239 -20.39 -30.30 7.66
N ARG A 240 -20.40 -28.98 7.86
CA ARG A 240 -21.38 -28.31 8.72
C ARG A 240 -22.80 -28.46 8.17
N LEU A 241 -22.99 -28.23 6.88
CA LEU A 241 -24.29 -28.38 6.22
C LEU A 241 -24.77 -29.84 6.26
N MET A 242 -23.89 -30.80 6.00
CA MET A 242 -24.19 -32.23 6.10
C MET A 242 -24.65 -32.62 7.51
N LYS A 243 -23.98 -32.10 8.55
CA LYS A 243 -24.39 -32.33 9.96
C LYS A 243 -25.75 -31.69 10.28
N ILE A 244 -26.01 -30.48 9.78
CA ILE A 244 -27.32 -29.82 9.94
C ILE A 244 -28.41 -30.66 9.28
N GLU A 245 -28.22 -31.05 8.02
CA GLU A 245 -29.21 -31.83 7.27
C GLU A 245 -29.45 -33.20 7.92
N LYS A 246 -28.40 -33.91 8.35
CA LYS A 246 -28.54 -35.18 9.09
C LYS A 246 -29.40 -35.03 10.35
N ASN A 247 -29.22 -33.94 11.10
CA ASN A 247 -30.05 -33.64 12.28
C ASN A 247 -31.49 -33.25 11.88
N ASN A 248 -31.63 -32.52 10.77
CA ASN A 248 -32.92 -32.12 10.26
C ASN A 248 -33.74 -33.34 9.84
N ALA A 249 -33.19 -34.17 8.95
CA ALA A 249 -33.74 -35.45 8.50
C ALA A 249 -34.15 -36.37 9.67
N ARG A 250 -33.29 -36.54 10.68
CA ARG A 250 -33.59 -37.38 11.86
C ARG A 250 -34.85 -36.93 12.60
N PHE A 251 -35.07 -35.63 12.71
CA PHE A 251 -36.28 -35.13 13.37
C PHE A 251 -37.46 -35.07 12.42
N ARG A 252 -37.27 -34.86 11.10
CA ARG A 252 -38.37 -34.98 10.14
C ARG A 252 -38.98 -36.38 10.19
N SER A 253 -38.15 -37.43 10.21
CA SER A 253 -38.58 -38.83 10.30
C SER A 253 -39.09 -39.26 11.68
N ALA A 254 -38.82 -38.50 12.74
CA ALA A 254 -39.28 -38.82 14.08
C ALA A 254 -40.81 -38.68 14.23
N THR A 255 -41.40 -39.60 14.97
CA THR A 255 -42.80 -39.56 15.39
C THR A 255 -43.08 -38.33 16.30
N PRO A 256 -44.34 -37.90 16.44
CA PRO A 256 -44.69 -36.82 17.37
C PRO A 256 -44.25 -37.09 18.82
N ALA A 257 -44.33 -38.34 19.28
CA ALA A 257 -43.89 -38.72 20.63
C ALA A 257 -42.36 -38.57 20.79
N GLU A 258 -41.57 -38.99 19.80
CA GLU A 258 -40.12 -38.84 19.82
C GLU A 258 -39.69 -37.37 19.74
N LYS A 259 -40.38 -36.55 18.93
CA LYS A 259 -40.16 -35.10 18.88
C LYS A 259 -40.39 -34.45 20.24
N LEU A 260 -41.49 -34.81 20.92
CA LEU A 260 -41.81 -34.32 22.26
C LEU A 260 -40.80 -34.79 23.30
N ALA A 261 -40.33 -36.04 23.24
CA ALA A 261 -39.27 -36.55 24.11
C ALA A 261 -37.94 -35.81 23.91
N PHE A 262 -37.54 -35.59 22.65
CA PHE A 262 -36.36 -34.80 22.31
C PHE A 262 -36.45 -33.36 22.87
N LEU A 263 -37.60 -32.70 22.66
CA LEU A 263 -37.82 -31.34 23.15
C LEU A 263 -37.86 -31.28 24.67
N THR A 264 -38.50 -32.24 25.33
CA THR A 264 -38.53 -32.37 26.80
C THR A 264 -37.12 -32.43 27.37
N ALA A 265 -36.27 -33.30 26.80
CA ALA A 265 -34.88 -33.44 27.22
C ALA A 265 -34.07 -32.14 27.01
N LYS A 266 -34.36 -31.37 25.95
CA LYS A 266 -33.64 -30.12 25.65
C LYS A 266 -34.13 -28.92 26.43
N LEU A 267 -35.44 -28.85 26.70
CA LEU A 267 -36.07 -27.79 27.47
C LEU A 267 -35.90 -28.01 28.98
N GLY A 268 -35.67 -29.25 29.42
CA GLY A 268 -35.43 -29.60 30.83
C GLY A 268 -36.69 -29.72 31.68
N THR A 269 -37.88 -29.66 31.05
CA THR A 269 -39.18 -29.66 31.72
C THR A 269 -40.13 -30.61 30.96
N PRO A 270 -40.94 -31.45 31.65
CA PRO A 270 -41.89 -32.34 30.99
C PRO A 270 -42.96 -31.56 30.22
N VAL A 271 -43.47 -32.14 29.12
CA VAL A 271 -44.47 -31.49 28.24
C VAL A 271 -45.70 -30.97 29.00
N THR A 272 -46.11 -31.66 30.06
CA THR A 272 -47.25 -31.30 30.91
C THR A 272 -47.03 -30.02 31.70
N ALA A 273 -45.78 -29.64 31.96
CA ALA A 273 -45.39 -28.42 32.66
C ALA A 273 -44.89 -27.31 31.71
N TRP A 274 -45.02 -27.50 30.39
CA TRP A 274 -44.74 -26.43 29.45
C TRP A 274 -45.80 -25.32 29.57
N PRO A 275 -45.39 -24.04 29.55
CA PRO A 275 -46.32 -22.93 29.71
C PRO A 275 -47.27 -22.82 28.52
N ALA A 276 -48.44 -22.23 28.74
CA ALA A 276 -49.52 -22.08 27.77
C ALA A 276 -49.14 -21.27 26.52
N ILE A 277 -48.03 -20.53 26.58
CA ILE A 277 -47.42 -19.87 25.42
C ILE A 277 -46.97 -20.87 24.34
N LEU A 278 -46.62 -22.11 24.71
CA LEU A 278 -46.24 -23.16 23.78
C LEU A 278 -47.47 -23.99 23.38
N GLY A 279 -47.83 -23.91 22.10
CA GLY A 279 -49.06 -24.45 21.55
C GLY A 279 -50.15 -23.40 21.31
N HIS A 280 -49.83 -22.10 21.41
CA HIS A 280 -50.79 -21.03 21.13
C HIS A 280 -51.18 -21.02 19.64
N ASN A 281 -52.46 -20.91 19.34
CA ASN A 281 -52.97 -20.85 17.97
C ASN A 281 -52.45 -19.60 17.25
N VAL A 282 -51.91 -19.77 16.04
CA VAL A 282 -51.37 -18.70 15.21
C VAL A 282 -51.80 -18.87 13.76
N ARG A 283 -51.86 -17.76 13.01
CA ARG A 283 -52.18 -17.82 11.57
C ARG A 283 -51.02 -18.48 10.81
N GLY A 284 -51.33 -19.17 9.72
CA GLY A 284 -50.33 -19.86 8.90
C GLY A 284 -49.71 -21.11 9.53
N ALA A 285 -50.13 -21.52 10.74
CA ALA A 285 -49.58 -22.70 11.42
C ALA A 285 -49.72 -24.00 10.60
N SER A 286 -50.75 -24.11 9.76
CA SER A 286 -50.99 -25.27 8.89
C SER A 286 -49.87 -25.52 7.86
N ALA A 287 -49.11 -24.48 7.50
CA ALA A 287 -47.93 -24.60 6.63
C ALA A 287 -46.81 -25.42 7.28
N ILE A 288 -46.76 -25.43 8.61
CA ILE A 288 -45.77 -26.17 9.41
C ILE A 288 -46.41 -27.52 9.76
N LYS A 289 -46.04 -28.57 9.01
CA LYS A 289 -46.64 -29.93 9.06
C LYS A 289 -46.36 -30.73 10.35
N VAL A 290 -46.14 -30.04 11.47
CA VAL A 290 -46.02 -30.60 12.81
C VAL A 290 -46.91 -29.82 13.77
N SER A 291 -47.37 -30.45 14.85
CA SER A 291 -48.29 -29.76 15.77
C SER A 291 -47.73 -28.43 16.28
N THR A 292 -48.62 -27.45 16.50
CA THR A 292 -48.26 -26.11 16.95
C THR A 292 -47.39 -26.12 18.19
N ARG A 293 -47.71 -27.00 19.13
CA ARG A 293 -46.96 -27.16 20.39
C ARG A 293 -45.53 -27.65 20.15
N ILE A 294 -45.30 -28.53 19.17
CA ILE A 294 -43.96 -29.06 18.87
C ILE A 294 -43.08 -28.00 18.21
N TRP A 295 -43.54 -27.33 17.14
CA TRP A 295 -42.67 -26.38 16.45
C TRP A 295 -42.41 -25.12 17.27
N GLN A 296 -43.39 -24.63 18.04
CA GLN A 296 -43.18 -23.48 18.93
C GLN A 296 -42.15 -23.81 20.02
N ALA A 297 -42.21 -25.02 20.60
CA ALA A 297 -41.22 -25.50 21.54
C ALA A 297 -39.82 -25.66 20.90
N ASP A 298 -39.73 -26.14 19.66
CA ASP A 298 -38.45 -26.28 18.94
C ASP A 298 -37.84 -24.91 18.57
N VAL A 299 -38.67 -23.94 18.17
CA VAL A 299 -38.27 -22.54 17.97
C VAL A 299 -37.72 -21.96 19.27
N PHE A 300 -38.47 -22.10 20.38
CA PHE A 300 -38.03 -21.58 21.67
C PHE A 300 -36.69 -22.21 22.08
N ARG A 301 -36.56 -23.53 21.99
CA ARG A 301 -35.33 -24.27 22.28
C ARG A 301 -34.15 -23.79 21.42
N ARG A 302 -34.37 -23.52 20.14
CA ARG A 302 -33.29 -23.15 19.20
C ARG A 302 -32.87 -21.70 19.34
N HIS A 303 -33.83 -20.78 19.35
CA HIS A 303 -33.60 -19.36 19.14
C HIS A 303 -33.71 -18.51 20.41
N ILE A 304 -34.28 -19.06 21.48
CA ILE A 304 -34.55 -18.29 22.71
C ILE A 304 -33.80 -18.89 23.89
N LEU A 305 -33.94 -20.20 24.14
CA LEU A 305 -33.42 -20.87 25.32
C LEU A 305 -31.91 -20.62 25.54
N ARG A 306 -31.56 -20.08 26.71
CA ARG A 306 -30.19 -19.81 27.20
C ARG A 306 -29.33 -18.90 26.30
N GLN A 307 -29.95 -18.13 25.41
CA GLN A 307 -29.20 -17.26 24.50
C GLN A 307 -28.59 -16.04 25.20
N ARG A 308 -29.17 -15.58 26.32
CA ARG A 308 -28.69 -14.40 27.04
C ARG A 308 -27.40 -14.65 27.82
N ALA A 309 -27.10 -15.92 28.13
CA ALA A 309 -25.81 -16.33 28.71
C ALA A 309 -24.63 -16.12 27.74
N ARG A 310 -24.90 -16.10 26.42
CA ARG A 310 -23.88 -15.85 25.39
C ARG A 310 -23.75 -14.36 25.06
N ASN A 311 -24.88 -13.67 24.97
CA ASN A 311 -24.94 -12.23 24.72
C ASN A 311 -26.17 -11.61 25.42
N PRO A 312 -25.99 -10.69 26.40
CA PRO A 312 -27.09 -10.07 27.15
C PRO A 312 -28.12 -9.30 26.31
N HIS A 313 -27.73 -8.89 25.09
CA HIS A 313 -28.56 -8.14 24.14
C HIS A 313 -28.89 -8.95 22.88
N GLN A 314 -28.89 -10.28 22.97
CA GLN A 314 -29.23 -11.15 21.85
C GLN A 314 -30.63 -10.81 21.30
N SER A 315 -30.72 -10.73 19.98
CA SER A 315 -31.98 -10.61 19.25
C SER A 315 -32.28 -11.84 18.41
N VAL A 316 -33.54 -11.93 18.00
CA VAL A 316 -34.07 -12.92 17.07
C VAL A 316 -34.94 -12.21 16.04
N THR A 317 -34.80 -12.58 14.77
CA THR A 317 -35.65 -12.06 13.70
C THR A 317 -36.67 -13.10 13.22
N VAL A 318 -37.77 -12.63 12.64
CA VAL A 318 -38.74 -13.51 11.98
C VAL A 318 -38.10 -14.30 10.85
N GLU A 319 -37.24 -13.65 10.05
CA GLU A 319 -36.60 -14.26 8.88
C GLU A 319 -35.72 -15.45 9.28
N GLU A 320 -34.83 -15.26 10.26
CA GLU A 320 -33.93 -16.32 10.75
C GLU A 320 -34.69 -17.53 11.30
N VAL A 321 -35.81 -17.30 12.00
CA VAL A 321 -36.63 -18.37 12.57
C VAL A 321 -37.45 -19.07 11.49
N ALA A 322 -38.02 -18.31 10.55
CA ALA A 322 -38.82 -18.85 9.46
C ALA A 322 -37.98 -19.69 8.50
N ASP A 323 -36.82 -19.19 8.06
CA ASP A 323 -35.92 -19.91 7.17
C ASP A 323 -35.40 -21.18 7.85
N TRP A 324 -35.05 -21.10 9.14
CA TRP A 324 -34.70 -22.28 9.92
C TRP A 324 -35.85 -23.27 9.98
N LEU A 325 -37.10 -22.86 10.24
CA LEU A 325 -38.26 -23.76 10.27
C LEU A 325 -38.55 -24.41 8.91
N ILE A 326 -38.38 -23.66 7.82
CA ILE A 326 -38.57 -24.13 6.44
C ILE A 326 -37.58 -25.27 6.15
N GLU A 327 -36.29 -25.04 6.42
CA GLU A 327 -35.24 -26.07 6.27
C GLU A 327 -35.48 -27.25 7.23
N ARG A 328 -35.77 -26.95 8.49
CA ARG A 328 -35.97 -27.91 9.58
C ARG A 328 -37.05 -28.94 9.29
N ASN A 329 -38.10 -28.54 8.58
CA ASN A 329 -39.30 -29.33 8.32
C ASN A 329 -39.53 -29.62 6.84
N ASP A 330 -38.62 -29.21 5.95
CA ASP A 330 -38.74 -29.38 4.49
C ASP A 330 -40.07 -28.83 3.94
N ILE A 331 -40.32 -27.57 4.28
CA ILE A 331 -41.54 -26.85 3.89
C ILE A 331 -41.36 -26.30 2.48
N ALA A 332 -42.37 -26.49 1.62
CA ALA A 332 -42.34 -25.97 0.26
C ALA A 332 -42.25 -24.43 0.23
N LEU A 333 -41.50 -23.89 -0.72
CA LEU A 333 -41.32 -22.43 -0.86
C LEU A 333 -42.64 -21.67 -1.05
N SER A 334 -43.67 -22.30 -1.63
CA SER A 334 -45.02 -21.74 -1.77
C SER A 334 -45.68 -21.43 -0.42
N GLU A 335 -45.31 -22.14 0.64
CA GLU A 335 -45.85 -21.98 1.99
C GLU A 335 -45.00 -21.01 2.85
N SER A 336 -43.88 -20.51 2.32
CA SER A 336 -42.89 -19.75 3.09
C SER A 336 -43.44 -18.44 3.68
N THR A 337 -44.37 -17.78 2.99
CA THR A 337 -45.09 -16.60 3.52
C THR A 337 -45.94 -16.96 4.72
N SER A 338 -46.67 -18.09 4.67
CA SER A 338 -47.47 -18.59 5.78
C SER A 338 -46.62 -18.94 7.00
N VAL A 339 -45.42 -19.50 6.79
CA VAL A 339 -44.46 -19.75 7.88
C VAL A 339 -44.01 -18.45 8.53
N ARG A 340 -43.65 -17.42 7.75
CA ARG A 340 -43.26 -16.10 8.28
C ARG A 340 -44.39 -15.47 9.10
N VAL A 341 -45.64 -15.59 8.66
CA VAL A 341 -46.83 -15.13 9.41
C VAL A 341 -46.97 -15.89 10.73
N ALA A 342 -46.84 -17.23 10.71
CA ALA A 342 -46.92 -18.05 11.92
C ALA A 342 -45.84 -17.71 12.94
N VAL A 343 -44.60 -17.50 12.47
CA VAL A 343 -43.47 -17.08 13.29
C VAL A 343 -43.70 -15.70 13.88
N TRP A 344 -44.13 -14.72 13.07
CA TRP A 344 -44.45 -13.38 13.56
C TRP A 344 -45.51 -13.40 14.66
N ASP A 345 -46.60 -14.14 14.46
CA ASP A 345 -47.67 -14.28 15.45
C ASP A 345 -47.14 -14.93 16.74
N PHE A 346 -46.30 -15.97 16.63
CA PHE A 346 -45.70 -16.62 17.79
C PHE A 346 -44.70 -15.74 18.55
N LEU A 347 -43.81 -15.02 17.86
CA LEU A 347 -42.91 -14.06 18.50
C LEU A 347 -43.71 -12.92 19.17
N SER A 348 -44.84 -12.51 18.59
CA SER A 348 -45.75 -11.54 19.20
C SER A 348 -46.47 -12.12 20.44
N VAL A 349 -46.77 -13.42 20.48
CA VAL A 349 -47.25 -14.12 21.69
C VAL A 349 -46.20 -14.08 22.79
N LEU A 350 -44.94 -14.36 22.45
CA LEU A 350 -43.82 -14.32 23.39
C LEU A 350 -43.54 -12.90 23.91
N GLU A 351 -43.71 -11.88 23.06
CA GLU A 351 -43.69 -10.48 23.47
C GLU A 351 -44.81 -10.18 24.48
N ARG A 352 -46.04 -10.65 24.22
CA ARG A 352 -47.15 -10.53 25.19
C ARG A 352 -46.92 -11.31 26.48
N ALA A 353 -46.01 -12.27 26.53
CA ALA A 353 -45.62 -12.97 27.75
C ALA A 353 -44.30 -12.45 28.34
N ASP A 354 -43.80 -11.30 27.87
CA ASP A 354 -42.57 -10.64 28.35
C ASP A 354 -41.29 -11.46 28.15
N TYR A 355 -41.32 -12.45 27.25
CA TYR A 355 -40.12 -13.16 26.82
C TYR A 355 -39.30 -12.35 25.83
N LEU A 356 -39.98 -11.53 25.02
CA LEU A 356 -39.40 -10.74 23.95
C LEU A 356 -39.82 -9.28 24.06
N ARG A 357 -39.02 -8.39 23.46
CA ARG A 357 -39.37 -6.99 23.24
C ARG A 357 -39.15 -6.64 21.78
N ARG A 358 -40.19 -6.17 21.09
CA ARG A 358 -40.00 -5.69 19.72
C ARG A 358 -39.07 -4.48 19.70
N ARG A 359 -38.10 -4.51 18.78
CA ARG A 359 -37.24 -3.37 18.48
C ARG A 359 -37.76 -2.67 17.22
N VAL A 360 -37.13 -2.92 16.08
CA VAL A 360 -37.46 -2.30 14.80
C VAL A 360 -37.88 -3.41 13.83
N ARG A 361 -38.89 -3.13 12.99
CA ARG A 361 -39.43 -4.08 12.00
C ARG A 361 -39.83 -5.43 12.63
N GLN A 362 -39.16 -6.51 12.23
CA GLN A 362 -39.42 -7.91 12.60
C GLN A 362 -38.31 -8.50 13.48
N GLU A 363 -37.62 -7.64 14.23
CA GLU A 363 -36.56 -8.02 15.18
C GLU A 363 -37.04 -7.85 16.64
N PHE A 364 -36.70 -8.83 17.47
CA PHE A 364 -37.07 -8.90 18.88
C PHE A 364 -35.84 -9.12 19.75
N GLU A 365 -35.70 -8.31 20.80
CA GLU A 365 -34.71 -8.54 21.86
C GLU A 365 -35.23 -9.60 22.83
N ILE A 366 -34.35 -10.53 23.23
CA ILE A 366 -34.69 -11.57 24.19
C ILE A 366 -34.61 -11.02 25.61
N LEU A 367 -35.75 -10.93 26.29
CA LEU A 367 -35.86 -10.51 27.68
C LEU A 367 -35.80 -11.69 28.66
N ARG A 368 -36.39 -12.82 28.29
CA ARG A 368 -36.38 -14.06 29.08
C ARG A 368 -36.03 -15.23 28.17
N ASP A 369 -35.02 -16.00 28.57
CA ASP A 369 -34.46 -17.12 27.81
C ASP A 369 -34.58 -18.46 28.53
N VAL A 370 -35.48 -18.54 29.51
CA VAL A 370 -35.82 -19.76 30.25
C VAL A 370 -37.33 -19.90 30.29
N LEU A 371 -37.83 -21.12 30.19
CA LEU A 371 -39.27 -21.38 30.29
C LEU A 371 -39.81 -20.99 31.67
N GLY A 372 -41.04 -20.49 31.66
CA GLY A 372 -41.85 -20.24 32.85
C GLY A 372 -42.93 -21.29 33.05
N ASP A 373 -43.82 -20.95 33.97
CA ASP A 373 -44.93 -21.75 34.45
C ASP A 373 -46.28 -21.09 34.10
N GLU A 374 -46.31 -20.20 33.11
CA GLU A 374 -47.50 -19.42 32.76
C GLU A 374 -48.63 -20.35 32.30
N THR A 375 -49.76 -20.32 33.02
CA THR A 375 -50.95 -21.13 32.70
C THR A 375 -51.88 -20.47 31.68
N GLN A 376 -51.71 -19.17 31.42
CA GLN A 376 -52.46 -18.40 30.42
C GLN A 376 -51.54 -17.40 29.71
N VAL A 377 -51.86 -17.10 28.45
CA VAL A 377 -51.20 -16.02 27.70
C VAL A 377 -52.00 -14.73 27.89
N PRO A 378 -51.42 -13.66 28.46
CA PRO A 378 -52.13 -12.39 28.63
C PRO A 378 -52.67 -11.84 27.30
N SER A 379 -53.94 -11.46 27.26
CA SER A 379 -54.48 -10.69 26.14
C SER A 379 -53.93 -9.26 26.18
N GLN A 380 -53.87 -8.58 25.04
CA GLN A 380 -53.47 -7.16 25.02
C GLN A 380 -54.42 -6.30 25.86
N GLU A 381 -55.72 -6.60 25.81
CA GLU A 381 -56.73 -5.94 26.63
C GLU A 381 -56.54 -6.20 28.12
N ALA A 382 -56.19 -7.43 28.52
CA ALA A 382 -55.91 -7.75 29.91
C ALA A 382 -54.65 -7.02 30.40
N LYS A 383 -53.59 -6.95 29.57
CA LYS A 383 -52.39 -6.15 29.89
C LYS A 383 -52.71 -4.66 29.99
N ALA A 384 -53.49 -4.13 29.07
CA ALA A 384 -53.92 -2.73 29.10
C ALA A 384 -54.77 -2.45 30.35
N ARG A 385 -55.74 -3.30 30.68
CA ARG A 385 -56.57 -3.18 31.89
C ARG A 385 -55.77 -3.31 33.18
N THR A 386 -54.83 -4.26 33.28
CA THR A 386 -53.94 -4.38 34.44
C THR A 386 -53.08 -3.13 34.56
N LEU A 387 -52.50 -2.66 33.46
CA LEU A 387 -51.69 -1.45 33.46
C LEU A 387 -52.50 -0.22 33.87
N GLU A 388 -53.71 -0.05 33.31
CA GLU A 388 -54.67 0.99 33.71
C GLU A 388 -55.02 0.87 35.19
N THR A 389 -55.33 -0.33 35.69
CA THR A 389 -55.69 -0.56 37.10
C THR A 389 -54.54 -0.21 38.04
N VAL A 390 -53.33 -0.65 37.72
CA VAL A 390 -52.14 -0.45 38.55
C VAL A 390 -51.66 1.01 38.52
N THR A 391 -51.93 1.72 37.43
CA THR A 391 -51.63 3.16 37.30
C THR A 391 -52.82 4.06 37.64
N HIS A 392 -54.01 3.49 37.90
CA HIS A 392 -55.23 4.25 38.15
C HIS A 392 -55.09 5.11 39.40
N GLY A 393 -55.42 6.40 39.26
CA GLY A 393 -55.32 7.36 40.35
C GLY A 393 -53.88 7.79 40.67
N TYR A 394 -52.90 7.46 39.84
CA TYR A 394 -51.56 8.05 39.90
C TYR A 394 -51.39 9.10 38.81
N CYS A 395 -50.73 10.22 39.15
CA CYS A 395 -50.32 11.23 38.21
C CYS A 395 -48.87 11.66 38.46
N TRP A 396 -48.25 12.30 37.47
CA TRP A 396 -46.90 12.84 37.62
C TRP A 396 -46.81 13.86 38.77
N ALA A 397 -45.81 13.70 39.63
CA ALA A 397 -45.51 14.68 40.67
C ALA A 397 -45.03 16.01 40.04
N ARG A 398 -45.43 17.15 40.62
CA ARG A 398 -45.00 18.48 40.12
C ARG A 398 -43.51 18.77 40.35
N ALA A 399 -42.91 18.14 41.37
CA ALA A 399 -41.49 18.26 41.67
C ALA A 399 -40.65 17.25 40.86
N ALA A 400 -39.39 17.61 40.61
CA ALA A 400 -38.40 16.66 40.11
C ALA A 400 -37.93 15.76 41.26
N ALA A 401 -37.84 14.45 41.03
CA ALA A 401 -37.27 13.53 42.01
C ALA A 401 -35.75 13.72 42.04
N ASP A 402 -35.17 13.87 43.23
CA ASP A 402 -33.73 14.04 43.39
C ASP A 402 -32.99 12.68 43.51
N VAL A 403 -31.65 12.72 43.42
CA VAL A 403 -30.80 11.51 43.47
C VAL A 403 -30.95 10.76 44.80
N SER A 404 -31.19 11.47 45.90
CA SER A 404 -31.35 10.88 47.23
C SER A 404 -32.67 10.10 47.32
N GLN A 405 -33.76 10.68 46.82
CA GLN A 405 -35.08 10.06 46.74
C GLN A 405 -35.06 8.81 45.86
N PHE A 406 -34.37 8.85 44.72
CA PHE A 406 -34.18 7.69 43.84
C PHE A 406 -33.59 6.50 44.60
N TRP A 407 -32.41 6.68 45.22
CA TRP A 407 -31.73 5.58 45.92
C TRP A 407 -32.46 5.16 47.19
N SER A 408 -33.17 6.07 47.85
CA SER A 408 -34.07 5.75 48.97
C SER A 408 -35.20 4.83 48.52
N ALA A 409 -35.84 5.13 47.39
CA ALA A 409 -36.92 4.32 46.82
C ALA A 409 -36.45 2.94 46.35
N VAL A 410 -35.28 2.87 45.71
CA VAL A 410 -34.64 1.60 45.32
C VAL A 410 -34.43 0.70 46.54
N ARG A 411 -33.89 1.24 47.64
CA ARG A 411 -33.72 0.49 48.90
C ARG A 411 -35.05 0.06 49.51
N LYS A 412 -36.04 0.96 49.55
CA LYS A 412 -37.36 0.69 50.17
C LYS A 412 -38.15 -0.40 49.43
N THR A 413 -38.11 -0.39 48.11
CA THR A 413 -38.87 -1.33 47.27
C THR A 413 -38.14 -2.65 47.02
N GLY A 414 -36.83 -2.71 47.35
CA GLY A 414 -35.98 -3.88 47.13
C GLY A 414 -35.66 -4.13 45.65
N VAL A 415 -35.93 -3.16 44.77
CA VAL A 415 -35.66 -3.29 43.33
C VAL A 415 -34.17 -3.16 43.08
N HIS A 416 -33.60 -4.09 42.31
CA HIS A 416 -32.21 -3.97 41.87
C HIS A 416 -32.11 -3.11 40.59
N VAL A 417 -31.26 -2.08 40.60
CA VAL A 417 -31.05 -1.20 39.45
C VAL A 417 -29.56 -1.15 39.07
N ALA A 418 -29.24 -1.49 37.82
CA ALA A 418 -27.88 -1.40 37.30
C ALA A 418 -27.44 0.07 37.13
N PRO A 419 -26.14 0.41 37.24
CA PRO A 419 -25.67 1.80 37.13
C PRO A 419 -26.07 2.52 35.83
N SER A 420 -26.10 1.80 34.70
CA SER A 420 -26.52 2.33 33.40
C SER A 420 -28.02 2.67 33.35
N ASP A 421 -28.84 1.84 33.98
CA ASP A 421 -30.29 2.05 34.08
C ASP A 421 -30.60 3.18 35.07
N ALA A 422 -29.89 3.24 36.20
CA ALA A 422 -30.01 4.31 37.18
C ALA A 422 -29.72 5.67 36.54
N THR A 423 -28.63 5.79 35.77
CA THR A 423 -28.27 7.02 35.06
C THR A 423 -29.39 7.48 34.12
N THR A 424 -29.98 6.53 33.37
CA THR A 424 -31.04 6.88 32.42
C THR A 424 -32.34 7.29 33.12
N LEU A 425 -32.72 6.57 34.18
CA LEU A 425 -33.93 6.86 34.94
C LEU A 425 -33.81 8.20 35.69
N LEU A 426 -32.68 8.46 36.35
CA LEU A 426 -32.41 9.72 37.04
C LEU A 426 -32.52 10.91 36.09
N ARG A 427 -31.93 10.81 34.89
CA ARG A 427 -32.04 11.85 33.87
C ARG A 427 -33.48 12.12 33.45
N ALA A 428 -34.29 11.07 33.28
CA ALA A 428 -35.70 11.21 32.94
C ALA A 428 -36.54 11.81 34.09
N TRP A 429 -36.21 11.51 35.35
CA TRP A 429 -36.98 11.97 36.52
C TRP A 429 -36.67 13.42 36.90
N GLN A 430 -35.43 13.86 36.65
CA GLN A 430 -34.94 15.21 36.95
C GLN A 430 -35.32 16.25 35.91
N GLU A 431 -35.63 15.83 34.68
CA GLU A 431 -35.97 16.74 33.58
C GLU A 431 -37.42 16.55 33.14
N PRO A 432 -38.38 17.38 33.61
CA PRO A 432 -39.81 17.23 33.31
C PRO A 432 -40.15 17.19 31.81
N ARG A 433 -39.35 17.84 30.97
CA ARG A 433 -39.46 17.82 29.50
C ARG A 433 -39.30 16.44 28.86
N HIS A 434 -38.75 15.47 29.60
CA HIS A 434 -38.58 14.08 29.17
C HIS A 434 -39.74 13.15 29.65
N ARG A 435 -40.80 13.71 30.24
CA ARG A 435 -42.04 13.00 30.61
C ARG A 435 -43.01 13.03 29.41
N ILE A 436 -42.72 12.23 28.39
CA ILE A 436 -43.34 12.34 27.03
C ILE A 436 -44.51 11.37 26.84
N SER A 437 -44.93 10.65 27.89
CA SER A 437 -45.95 9.60 27.80
C SER A 437 -46.83 9.57 29.05
N ASN A 438 -48.05 9.05 28.92
CA ASN A 438 -48.94 8.89 30.08
C ASN A 438 -48.31 7.95 31.13
N GLU A 439 -48.82 8.03 32.35
CA GLU A 439 -48.28 7.35 33.54
C GLU A 439 -48.19 5.83 33.32
N ALA A 440 -49.20 5.26 32.67
CA ALA A 440 -49.25 3.86 32.26
C ALA A 440 -48.06 3.47 31.37
N VAL A 441 -47.86 4.18 30.26
CA VAL A 441 -46.78 3.90 29.30
C VAL A 441 -45.41 4.09 29.94
N TYR A 442 -45.26 5.10 30.81
CA TYR A 442 -44.01 5.32 31.50
C TYR A 442 -43.70 4.24 32.54
N ALA A 443 -44.68 3.86 33.37
CA ALA A 443 -44.55 2.76 34.32
C ALA A 443 -44.18 1.45 33.63
N GLN A 444 -44.81 1.15 32.51
CA GLN A 444 -44.49 -0.03 31.70
C GLN A 444 -43.04 0.04 31.17
N SER A 445 -42.58 1.21 30.71
CA SER A 445 -41.19 1.41 30.26
C SER A 445 -40.17 1.17 31.38
N VAL A 446 -40.45 1.65 32.60
CA VAL A 446 -39.60 1.43 33.78
C VAL A 446 -39.60 -0.04 34.20
N ALA A 447 -40.77 -0.68 34.26
CA ALA A 447 -40.93 -2.11 34.55
C ALA A 447 -40.11 -2.96 33.58
N THR A 448 -40.23 -2.62 32.30
CA THR A 448 -39.56 -3.28 31.17
C THR A 448 -38.04 -3.08 31.23
N ARG A 449 -37.57 -1.87 31.55
CA ARG A 449 -36.15 -1.56 31.69
C ARG A 449 -35.51 -2.29 32.88
N LEU A 450 -36.17 -2.24 34.04
CA LEU A 450 -35.68 -2.83 35.28
C LEU A 450 -35.98 -4.33 35.41
N ARG A 451 -36.78 -4.89 34.49
CA ARG A 451 -37.23 -6.29 34.49
C ARG A 451 -37.97 -6.67 35.77
N ILE A 452 -38.89 -5.80 36.19
CA ILE A 452 -39.74 -6.00 37.37
C ILE A 452 -41.21 -5.98 36.95
N PRO A 453 -42.11 -6.57 37.74
CA PRO A 453 -43.56 -6.42 37.54
C PRO A 453 -43.95 -4.94 37.50
N VAL A 454 -44.98 -4.59 36.73
CA VAL A 454 -45.38 -3.20 36.57
C VAL A 454 -45.87 -2.59 37.88
N GLU A 455 -46.45 -3.41 38.75
CA GLU A 455 -46.82 -3.07 40.12
C GLU A 455 -45.60 -2.62 40.92
N LYS A 456 -44.48 -3.34 40.79
CA LYS A 456 -43.21 -2.98 41.44
C LYS A 456 -42.58 -1.74 40.83
N ALA A 457 -42.75 -1.51 39.52
CA ALA A 457 -42.33 -0.27 38.90
C ALA A 457 -43.14 0.94 39.39
N VAL A 458 -44.47 0.80 39.51
CA VAL A 458 -45.33 1.85 40.07
C VAL A 458 -45.02 2.08 41.55
N GLU A 459 -44.78 1.03 42.33
CA GLU A 459 -44.33 1.15 43.72
C GLU A 459 -43.01 1.94 43.82
N LEU A 460 -42.04 1.63 42.96
CA LEU A 460 -40.76 2.36 42.88
C LEU A 460 -40.96 3.82 42.49
N LEU A 461 -41.78 4.10 41.47
CA LEU A 461 -42.08 5.44 40.99
C LEU A 461 -42.81 6.28 42.04
N ALA A 462 -43.75 5.68 42.77
CA ALA A 462 -44.44 6.32 43.88
C ALA A 462 -43.49 6.57 45.07
N ALA A 463 -42.67 5.58 45.45
CA ALA A 463 -41.71 5.71 46.54
C ALA A 463 -40.61 6.75 46.25
N ALA A 464 -40.27 6.94 44.97
CA ALA A 464 -39.34 7.94 44.51
C ALA A 464 -39.95 9.35 44.39
N GLY A 465 -41.25 9.50 44.65
CA GLY A 465 -41.96 10.77 44.49
C GLY A 465 -42.11 11.21 43.03
N VAL A 466 -41.98 10.28 42.08
CA VAL A 466 -42.16 10.53 40.64
C VAL A 466 -43.65 10.48 40.29
N PHE A 467 -44.38 9.53 40.87
CA PHE A 467 -45.83 9.44 40.82
C PHE A 467 -46.43 9.80 42.18
N VAL A 468 -47.53 10.54 42.18
CA VAL A 468 -48.34 10.85 43.36
C VAL A 468 -49.77 10.38 43.14
N ARG A 469 -50.48 10.05 44.22
CA ARG A 469 -51.91 9.76 44.10
C ARG A 469 -52.66 11.05 43.79
N ALA A 470 -53.46 11.04 42.73
CA ALA A 470 -54.38 12.11 42.42
C ALA A 470 -55.37 12.23 43.60
N VAL A 471 -55.45 13.41 44.20
CA VAL A 471 -56.53 13.74 45.13
C VAL A 471 -57.78 13.90 44.26
N VAL A 472 -58.75 13.01 44.43
CA VAL A 472 -60.04 13.04 43.69
C VAL A 472 -60.82 14.28 44.09
#